data_AF-A0AA36ALZ9-F1
#
_entry.id   AF-A0AA36ALZ9-F1
#
_cell.length_a   1.000
_cell.length_b   1.000
_cell.length_c   1.000
_cell.angle_alpha   90.00
_cell.angle_beta   90.00
_cell.angle_gamma   90.00
#
_symmetry.space_group_name_H-M   'P 1'
#
loop_
_entity.id
_entity.type
_entity.pdbx_description
1 polymer ?
#
loop_
_entity_poly.entity_id
_entity_poly.type
_entity_poly.pdbx_seq_one_letter_code
_entity_poly.pdbx_strand_id
1 'polypeptide(L)'
;MRCLLLLISLCVAYTPATSQGLSKPCVKKENTNGIYSTRYKGCWIHGVCQPYGKKIKQALSCMVYVCERKGDLSNVRYEATGCRLNHRCYRSGKIINLKTCNRLTCTYSSFTGYKWKKEPTGCRINGVCHPHGKKIRQPYSCLVYTCKRVGHLFYVLKDITGCSFHHKCYQPGETVTESKCVRRICMDLMTGYEWKREFTGCIYNNVCYKTGKKYKLKQCRYGICKKLRNGYYFSEKLMGCPINGQCLPIGERKRSKCFDLYCRKIRNGVLLETTYKSCS
;
A
#
# COMPACT_ATOMS: atom_id res chain seq x y z
N MET A 1 42.65 6.20 -1.59
CA MET A 1 42.06 4.89 -1.95
C MET A 1 40.98 5.14 -2.99
N ARG A 2 41.25 4.83 -4.27
CA ARG A 2 40.33 5.03 -5.40
C ARG A 2 39.82 3.65 -5.84
N CYS A 3 38.54 3.36 -5.62
CA CYS A 3 37.91 2.15 -6.15
C CYS A 3 37.58 2.36 -7.63
N LEU A 4 38.39 1.76 -8.52
CA LEU A 4 38.00 1.55 -9.92
C LEU A 4 36.95 0.42 -9.96
N LEU A 5 35.70 0.78 -10.24
CA LEU A 5 34.65 -0.16 -10.60
C LEU A 5 34.83 -0.56 -12.07
N LEU A 6 35.39 -1.76 -12.28
CA LEU A 6 35.38 -2.44 -13.58
C LEU A 6 33.94 -2.88 -13.90
N LEU A 7 33.25 -2.08 -14.71
CA LEU A 7 32.05 -2.50 -15.43
C LEU A 7 32.45 -3.51 -16.50
N ILE A 8 32.47 -4.79 -16.13
CA ILE A 8 32.55 -5.88 -17.10
C ILE A 8 31.18 -5.98 -17.77
N SER A 9 31.01 -5.22 -18.84
CA SER A 9 29.98 -5.42 -19.85
C SER A 9 30.20 -6.79 -20.48
N LEU A 10 29.58 -7.83 -19.90
CA LEU A 10 29.37 -9.10 -20.56
C LEU A 10 28.34 -8.87 -21.68
N CYS A 11 28.81 -8.27 -22.78
CA CYS A 11 28.20 -8.47 -24.08
C CYS A 11 28.34 -9.96 -24.39
N VAL A 12 27.35 -10.75 -23.97
CA VAL A 12 27.14 -12.09 -24.52
C VAL A 12 26.80 -11.86 -25.98
N ALA A 13 27.82 -11.86 -26.83
CA ALA A 13 27.67 -11.94 -28.26
C ALA A 13 26.91 -13.23 -28.54
N TYR A 14 25.61 -13.08 -28.77
CA TYR A 14 24.78 -14.13 -29.31
C TYR A 14 25.39 -14.47 -30.67
N THR A 15 26.10 -15.59 -30.78
CA THR A 15 26.42 -16.13 -32.09
C THR A 15 25.09 -16.49 -32.74
N PRO A 16 24.61 -15.73 -33.76
CA PRO A 16 23.43 -16.16 -34.48
C PRO A 16 23.72 -17.52 -35.08
N ALA A 17 22.71 -18.36 -35.23
CA ALA A 17 22.83 -19.53 -36.08
C ALA A 17 23.14 -19.06 -37.50
N THR A 18 24.42 -19.10 -37.84
CA THR A 18 24.91 -19.19 -39.21
C THR A 18 24.34 -20.50 -39.78
N SER A 19 23.57 -20.56 -40.85
CA SER A 19 23.20 -19.59 -41.87
C SER A 19 21.95 -20.15 -42.55
N GLN A 20 20.99 -19.31 -42.94
CA GLN A 20 20.14 -19.67 -44.08
C GLN A 20 21.07 -19.70 -45.29
N GLY A 21 21.18 -20.85 -45.97
CA GLY A 21 22.05 -20.93 -47.14
C GLY A 21 22.60 -22.31 -47.44
N LEU A 22 23.42 -22.33 -48.48
CA LEU A 22 24.10 -23.52 -48.97
C LEU A 22 25.02 -24.07 -47.88
N SER A 23 24.77 -25.33 -47.51
CA SER A 23 25.58 -26.09 -46.56
C SER A 23 26.50 -27.04 -47.32
N LYS A 24 27.60 -27.45 -46.70
CA LYS A 24 28.46 -28.50 -47.28
C LYS A 24 27.64 -29.79 -47.40
N PRO A 25 27.55 -30.39 -48.61
CA PRO A 25 26.91 -31.68 -48.77
C PRO A 25 27.68 -32.72 -47.97
N CYS A 26 26.97 -33.64 -47.34
CA CYS A 26 27.57 -34.77 -46.65
C CYS A 26 27.02 -36.07 -47.20
N VAL A 27 27.82 -37.13 -47.10
CA VAL A 27 27.45 -38.48 -47.51
C VAL A 27 27.69 -39.41 -46.34
N LYS A 28 26.64 -40.04 -45.83
CA LYS A 28 26.77 -41.08 -44.80
C LYS A 28 26.54 -42.44 -45.44
N LYS A 29 27.39 -43.40 -45.10
CA LYS A 29 27.18 -44.83 -45.37
C LYS A 29 26.75 -45.47 -44.06
N GLU A 30 25.54 -46.00 -43.99
CA GLU A 30 25.07 -46.80 -42.85
C GLU A 30 25.12 -48.28 -43.23
N ASN A 31 25.81 -49.08 -42.43
CA ASN A 31 25.83 -50.53 -42.57
C ASN A 31 24.61 -51.10 -41.88
N THR A 32 23.63 -51.58 -42.64
CA THR A 32 22.51 -52.35 -42.09
C THR A 32 22.87 -53.83 -42.14
N ASN A 33 23.21 -54.39 -40.97
CA ASN A 33 23.42 -55.82 -40.72
C ASN A 33 24.25 -56.56 -41.78
N GLY A 34 25.44 -56.02 -42.10
CA GLY A 34 26.50 -56.74 -42.81
C GLY A 34 26.29 -57.01 -44.31
N ILE A 35 25.09 -56.78 -44.87
CA ILE A 35 24.78 -57.16 -46.25
C ILE A 35 24.44 -55.95 -47.14
N TYR A 36 23.96 -54.84 -46.56
CA TYR A 36 23.61 -53.64 -47.33
C TYR A 36 24.19 -52.37 -46.69
N SER A 37 24.88 -51.56 -47.51
CA SER A 37 25.31 -50.21 -47.11
C SER A 37 24.39 -49.18 -47.76
N THR A 38 23.53 -48.53 -46.98
CA THR A 38 22.66 -47.47 -47.50
C THR A 38 23.46 -46.17 -47.52
N ARG A 39 23.67 -45.61 -48.72
CA ARG A 39 24.37 -44.33 -48.90
C ARG A 39 23.34 -43.22 -49.09
N TYR A 40 23.29 -42.26 -48.16
CA TYR A 40 22.45 -41.09 -48.32
C TYR A 40 23.27 -39.80 -48.36
N LYS A 41 22.80 -38.86 -49.18
CA LYS A 41 23.28 -37.47 -49.20
C LYS A 41 22.40 -36.63 -48.27
N GLY A 42 22.99 -35.59 -47.68
CA GLY A 42 22.30 -34.74 -46.73
C GLY A 42 23.03 -33.46 -46.41
N CYS A 43 22.57 -32.77 -45.38
CA CYS A 43 23.14 -31.52 -44.90
C CYS A 43 23.97 -31.78 -43.64
N TRP A 44 25.13 -31.13 -43.57
CA TRP A 44 25.96 -31.16 -42.36
C TRP A 44 25.41 -30.19 -41.32
N ILE A 45 24.81 -30.70 -40.24
CA ILE A 45 24.16 -29.88 -39.18
C ILE A 45 24.67 -30.35 -37.82
N HIS A 46 25.30 -29.44 -37.06
CA HIS A 46 25.87 -29.70 -35.73
C HIS A 46 26.80 -30.93 -35.68
N GLY A 47 27.67 -31.10 -36.69
CA GLY A 47 28.63 -32.20 -36.73
C GLY A 47 28.06 -33.56 -37.17
N VAL A 48 26.78 -33.61 -37.56
CA VAL A 48 26.12 -34.84 -38.01
C VAL A 48 25.55 -34.64 -39.41
N CYS A 49 25.73 -35.65 -40.27
CA CYS A 49 25.08 -35.67 -41.58
C CYS A 49 23.59 -36.02 -41.43
N GLN A 50 22.70 -35.09 -41.77
CA GLN A 50 21.26 -35.26 -41.67
C GLN A 50 20.65 -35.49 -43.06
N PRO A 51 19.81 -36.52 -43.27
CA PRO A 51 19.17 -36.76 -44.56
C PRO A 51 18.22 -35.61 -44.95
N TYR A 52 18.02 -35.45 -46.26
CA TYR A 52 17.05 -34.49 -46.79
C TYR A 52 15.63 -34.76 -46.26
N GLY A 53 14.86 -33.69 -46.04
CA GLY A 53 13.53 -33.72 -45.43
C GLY A 53 13.52 -33.81 -43.90
N LYS A 54 14.66 -34.12 -43.26
CA LYS A 54 14.72 -34.24 -41.81
C LYS A 54 14.60 -32.87 -41.13
N LYS A 55 13.69 -32.80 -40.16
CA LYS A 55 13.48 -31.64 -39.28
C LYS A 55 14.21 -31.84 -37.96
N ILE A 56 15.25 -31.06 -37.72
CA ILE A 56 16.03 -31.11 -36.48
C ILE A 56 15.58 -29.98 -35.57
N LYS A 57 14.87 -30.33 -34.49
CA LYS A 57 14.46 -29.37 -33.46
C LYS A 57 15.68 -28.93 -32.65
N GLN A 58 15.89 -27.63 -32.53
CA GLN A 58 16.85 -27.07 -31.60
C GLN A 58 16.09 -26.36 -30.47
N ALA A 59 15.95 -27.06 -29.34
CA ALA A 59 15.13 -26.61 -28.22
C ALA A 59 15.61 -25.29 -27.60
N LEU A 60 16.92 -24.99 -27.65
CA LEU A 60 17.51 -23.79 -27.04
C LEU A 60 17.28 -22.50 -27.83
N SER A 61 16.92 -22.61 -29.11
CA SER A 61 16.86 -21.48 -30.07
C SER A 61 15.49 -21.29 -30.71
N CYS A 62 14.50 -22.10 -30.33
CA CYS A 62 13.12 -22.02 -30.83
C CYS A 62 13.03 -22.08 -32.35
N MET A 63 13.87 -22.91 -32.95
CA MET A 63 13.91 -23.13 -34.38
C MET A 63 14.10 -24.59 -34.73
N VAL A 64 13.66 -24.91 -35.94
CA VAL A 64 13.85 -26.20 -36.59
C VAL A 64 14.73 -25.98 -37.79
N TYR A 65 15.79 -26.76 -37.91
CA TYR A 65 16.55 -26.87 -39.14
C TYR A 65 15.88 -27.89 -40.06
N VAL A 66 15.65 -27.50 -41.29
CA VAL A 66 15.12 -28.35 -42.35
C VAL A 66 16.23 -28.52 -43.38
N CYS A 67 16.70 -29.75 -43.53
CA CYS A 67 17.65 -30.09 -44.57
C CYS A 67 16.91 -30.31 -45.90
N GLU A 68 17.23 -29.52 -46.92
CA GLU A 68 16.55 -29.53 -48.22
C GLU A 68 17.58 -29.72 -49.34
N ARG A 69 17.14 -30.36 -50.43
CA ARG A 69 17.92 -30.43 -51.67
C ARG A 69 17.53 -29.25 -52.56
N LYS A 70 18.52 -28.46 -53.01
CA LYS A 70 18.32 -27.35 -53.95
C LYS A 70 19.21 -27.59 -55.18
N GLY A 71 18.65 -28.24 -56.21
CA GLY A 71 19.45 -28.76 -57.34
C GLY A 71 20.40 -29.87 -56.86
N ASP A 72 21.68 -29.75 -57.15
CA ASP A 72 22.72 -30.67 -56.67
C ASP A 72 23.34 -30.28 -55.32
N LEU A 73 22.88 -29.18 -54.74
CA LEU A 73 23.41 -28.64 -53.50
C LEU A 73 22.51 -28.97 -52.30
N SER A 74 23.13 -29.05 -51.13
CA SER A 74 22.45 -29.21 -49.84
C SER A 74 22.17 -27.84 -49.23
N ASN A 75 20.91 -27.53 -48.94
CA ASN A 75 20.49 -26.27 -48.36
C ASN A 75 19.89 -26.51 -46.97
N VAL A 76 20.25 -25.68 -45.99
CA VAL A 76 19.63 -25.72 -44.67
C VAL A 76 18.75 -24.49 -44.51
N ARG A 77 17.44 -24.72 -44.41
CA ARG A 77 16.47 -23.70 -44.02
C ARG A 77 16.26 -23.76 -42.52
N TYR A 78 16.12 -22.61 -41.87
CA TYR A 78 15.61 -22.55 -40.50
C TYR A 78 14.15 -22.08 -40.51
N GLU A 79 13.35 -22.68 -39.65
CA GLU A 79 11.97 -22.30 -39.38
C GLU A 79 11.86 -21.97 -37.90
N ALA A 80 11.56 -20.71 -37.57
CA ALA A 80 11.22 -20.34 -36.21
C ALA A 80 9.93 -21.07 -35.80
N THR A 81 9.90 -21.65 -34.60
CA THR A 81 8.77 -22.45 -34.11
C THR A 81 8.05 -21.83 -32.91
N GLY A 82 8.50 -20.67 -32.45
CA GLY A 82 7.94 -20.01 -31.28
C GLY A 82 8.72 -18.80 -30.82
N CYS A 83 8.21 -18.12 -29.79
CA CYS A 83 8.90 -17.00 -29.15
C CYS A 83 9.82 -17.51 -28.04
N ARG A 84 11.06 -17.00 -28.02
CA ARG A 84 12.06 -17.34 -27.01
C ARG A 84 11.97 -16.40 -25.80
N LEU A 85 11.97 -16.94 -24.59
CA LEU A 85 12.09 -16.16 -23.34
C LEU A 85 12.84 -17.01 -22.30
N ASN A 86 13.90 -16.46 -21.69
CA ASN A 86 14.70 -17.15 -20.66
C ASN A 86 15.09 -18.59 -21.06
N HIS A 87 15.63 -18.76 -22.28
CA HIS A 87 16.04 -20.06 -22.84
C HIS A 87 14.90 -21.10 -23.03
N ARG A 88 13.64 -20.70 -22.89
CA ARG A 88 12.47 -21.54 -23.18
C ARG A 88 11.74 -21.05 -24.42
N CYS A 89 11.11 -22.00 -25.11
CA CYS A 89 10.35 -21.75 -26.32
C CYS A 89 8.85 -21.85 -26.07
N TYR A 90 8.12 -20.86 -26.54
CA TYR A 90 6.68 -20.75 -26.35
C TYR A 90 5.97 -20.69 -27.70
N ARG A 91 4.89 -21.45 -27.83
CA ARG A 91 4.05 -21.46 -29.04
C ARG A 91 3.31 -20.12 -29.19
N SER A 92 2.90 -19.83 -30.43
CA SER A 92 2.00 -18.70 -30.71
C SER A 92 0.75 -18.77 -29.83
N GLY A 93 0.26 -17.61 -29.40
CA GLY A 93 -0.85 -17.46 -28.47
C GLY A 93 -0.48 -17.62 -26.99
N LYS A 94 0.75 -18.08 -26.66
CA LYS A 94 1.16 -18.16 -25.24
C LYS A 94 1.19 -16.76 -24.62
N ILE A 95 0.56 -16.65 -23.45
CA ILE A 95 0.54 -15.44 -22.63
C ILE A 95 1.42 -15.64 -21.39
N ILE A 96 2.24 -14.64 -21.09
CA ILE A 96 3.08 -14.57 -19.88
C ILE A 96 2.86 -13.21 -19.22
N ASN A 97 2.41 -13.21 -17.97
CA ASN A 97 2.30 -11.99 -17.16
C ASN A 97 3.62 -11.75 -16.43
N LEU A 98 4.24 -10.59 -16.69
CA LEU A 98 5.48 -10.17 -16.05
C LEU A 98 5.20 -9.44 -14.75
N LYS A 99 6.15 -9.52 -13.81
CA LYS A 99 6.16 -8.74 -12.56
C LYS A 99 6.20 -7.22 -12.78
N THR A 100 6.53 -6.78 -14.00
CA THR A 100 6.55 -5.37 -14.41
C THR A 100 5.18 -4.84 -14.86
N CYS A 101 4.09 -5.57 -14.58
CA CYS A 101 2.72 -5.23 -14.99
C CYS A 101 2.56 -5.10 -16.50
N ASN A 102 3.32 -5.94 -17.21
CA ASN A 102 3.22 -6.11 -18.64
C ASN A 102 2.86 -7.57 -18.93
N ARG A 103 2.07 -7.77 -19.96
CA ARG A 103 1.78 -9.06 -20.54
C ARG A 103 2.56 -9.22 -21.83
N LEU A 104 3.22 -10.35 -21.97
CA LEU A 104 3.82 -10.79 -23.22
C LEU A 104 2.88 -11.80 -23.86
N THR A 105 2.52 -11.56 -25.12
CA THR A 105 1.79 -12.51 -25.94
C THR A 105 2.70 -12.93 -27.09
N CYS A 106 2.94 -14.23 -27.23
CA CYS A 106 3.70 -14.73 -28.36
C CYS A 106 2.80 -14.67 -29.60
N THR A 107 3.22 -13.92 -30.61
CA THR A 107 2.47 -13.72 -31.85
C THR A 107 3.29 -14.16 -33.04
N TYR A 108 2.63 -14.70 -34.06
CA TYR A 108 3.23 -15.01 -35.35
C TYR A 108 2.69 -14.07 -36.42
N SER A 109 3.59 -13.55 -37.25
CA SER A 109 3.26 -12.76 -38.44
C SER A 109 4.04 -13.32 -39.62
N SER A 110 3.42 -13.41 -40.80
CA SER A 110 4.08 -13.84 -42.03
C SER A 110 5.27 -12.95 -42.41
N PHE A 111 5.23 -11.67 -42.06
CA PHE A 111 6.28 -10.69 -42.38
C PHE A 111 7.42 -10.67 -41.38
N THR A 112 7.11 -10.82 -40.09
CA THR A 112 8.10 -10.60 -39.01
C THR A 112 8.44 -11.84 -38.19
N GLY A 113 7.79 -12.97 -38.48
CA GLY A 113 7.96 -14.23 -37.77
C GLY A 113 7.35 -14.21 -36.37
N TYR A 114 7.90 -15.04 -35.49
CA TYR A 114 7.49 -15.13 -34.09
C TYR A 114 8.09 -13.99 -33.26
N LYS A 115 7.24 -13.17 -32.63
CA LYS A 115 7.66 -12.06 -31.77
C LYS A 115 6.79 -11.99 -30.52
N TRP A 116 7.39 -11.50 -29.43
CA TRP A 116 6.64 -11.14 -28.24
C TRP A 116 5.99 -9.77 -28.42
N LYS A 117 4.66 -9.73 -28.43
CA LYS A 117 3.91 -8.49 -28.28
C LYS A 117 3.83 -8.15 -26.79
N LYS A 118 4.35 -6.99 -26.40
CA LYS A 118 4.30 -6.51 -25.01
C LYS A 118 3.18 -5.49 -24.86
N GLU A 119 2.30 -5.72 -23.88
CA GLU A 119 1.19 -4.83 -23.58
C GLU A 119 1.16 -4.54 -22.06
N PRO A 120 1.02 -3.29 -21.63
CA PRO A 120 0.83 -2.99 -20.21
C PRO A 120 -0.56 -3.49 -19.78
N THR A 121 -0.64 -4.04 -18.57
CA THR A 121 -1.87 -4.64 -18.05
C THR A 121 -2.39 -3.98 -16.78
N GLY A 122 -1.62 -3.05 -16.20
CA GLY A 122 -1.98 -2.46 -14.93
C GLY A 122 -0.93 -1.53 -14.39
N CYS A 123 -1.21 -1.00 -13.21
CA CYS A 123 -0.29 -0.15 -12.46
C CYS A 123 0.43 -0.98 -11.41
N ARG A 124 1.71 -0.68 -11.19
CA ARG A 124 2.49 -1.30 -10.12
C ARG A 124 2.40 -0.45 -8.87
N ILE A 125 1.81 -0.98 -7.80
CA ILE A 125 1.66 -0.30 -6.51
C ILE A 125 2.19 -1.25 -5.44
N ASN A 126 3.14 -0.80 -4.63
CA ASN A 126 3.81 -1.61 -3.60
C ASN A 126 4.34 -2.95 -4.13
N GLY A 127 4.88 -2.95 -5.36
CA GLY A 127 5.42 -4.13 -6.01
C GLY A 127 4.40 -5.08 -6.67
N VAL A 128 3.10 -4.87 -6.43
CA VAL A 128 2.00 -5.70 -6.95
C VAL A 128 1.33 -5.02 -8.15
N CYS A 129 0.87 -5.82 -9.12
CA CYS A 129 0.16 -5.31 -10.29
C CYS A 129 -1.34 -5.25 -10.04
N HIS A 130 -1.91 -4.07 -10.30
CA HIS A 130 -3.33 -3.83 -10.14
C HIS A 130 -3.98 -3.42 -11.47
N PRO A 131 -5.16 -3.96 -11.80
CA PRO A 131 -5.87 -3.62 -13.03
C PRO A 131 -6.44 -2.20 -12.97
N HIS A 132 -6.84 -1.69 -14.13
CA HIS A 132 -7.54 -0.41 -14.25
C HIS A 132 -8.75 -0.34 -13.30
N GLY A 133 -8.95 0.82 -12.68
CA GLY A 133 -10.06 1.10 -11.77
C GLY A 133 -9.84 0.59 -10.35
N LYS A 134 -8.84 -0.26 -10.09
CA LYS A 134 -8.56 -0.74 -8.74
C LYS A 134 -8.13 0.42 -7.84
N LYS A 135 -8.82 0.57 -6.71
CA LYS A 135 -8.45 1.45 -5.60
C LYS A 135 -7.73 0.63 -4.53
N ILE A 136 -6.58 1.12 -4.08
CA ILE A 136 -5.74 0.48 -3.07
C ILE A 136 -5.59 1.48 -1.94
N ARG A 137 -6.17 1.18 -0.78
CA ARG A 137 -5.98 1.97 0.44
C ARG A 137 -4.62 1.61 1.03
N GLN A 138 -3.78 2.60 1.27
CA GLN A 138 -2.53 2.38 1.96
C GLN A 138 -2.83 2.12 3.44
N PRO A 139 -2.23 1.07 4.05
CA PRO A 139 -2.35 0.84 5.47
C PRO A 139 -1.85 2.04 6.26
N TYR A 140 -2.51 2.33 7.38
CA TYR A 140 -2.06 3.34 8.34
C TYR A 140 -2.00 4.79 7.82
N SER A 141 -2.59 5.07 6.66
CA SER A 141 -2.67 6.41 6.08
C SER A 141 -4.02 6.65 5.42
N CYS A 142 -4.31 7.90 5.07
CA CYS A 142 -5.49 8.27 4.28
C CYS A 142 -5.22 8.25 2.77
N LEU A 143 -4.10 7.66 2.34
CA LEU A 143 -3.73 7.65 0.95
C LEU A 143 -4.41 6.50 0.22
N VAL A 144 -5.06 6.82 -0.88
CA VAL A 144 -5.66 5.87 -1.80
C VAL A 144 -4.97 5.99 -3.14
N TYR A 145 -4.43 4.87 -3.61
CA TYR A 145 -3.91 4.76 -4.95
C TYR A 145 -5.00 4.24 -5.88
N THR A 146 -5.26 4.94 -6.98
CA THR A 146 -6.18 4.49 -8.01
C THR A 146 -5.41 4.20 -9.29
N CYS A 147 -5.47 2.96 -9.77
CA CYS A 147 -4.89 2.64 -11.07
C CYS A 147 -5.80 3.15 -12.19
N LYS A 148 -5.29 4.06 -13.03
CA LYS A 148 -6.02 4.59 -14.19
C LYS A 148 -5.32 4.21 -15.48
N ARG A 149 -6.10 4.20 -16.56
CA ARG A 149 -5.68 3.87 -17.91
C ARG A 149 -6.16 5.01 -18.81
N VAL A 150 -5.25 5.58 -19.58
CA VAL A 150 -5.54 6.57 -20.62
C VAL A 150 -4.90 6.06 -21.90
N GLY A 151 -5.73 5.73 -22.88
CA GLY A 151 -5.29 5.03 -24.10
C GLY A 151 -4.61 3.69 -23.78
N HIS A 152 -3.33 3.57 -24.14
CA HIS A 152 -2.50 2.39 -23.87
C HIS A 152 -1.65 2.52 -22.60
N LEU A 153 -1.67 3.67 -21.92
CA LEU A 153 -0.82 3.91 -20.75
C LEU A 153 -1.59 3.67 -19.45
N PHE A 154 -0.87 3.17 -18.44
CA PHE A 154 -1.36 2.99 -17.08
C PHE A 154 -0.56 3.89 -16.14
N TYR A 155 -1.25 4.58 -15.23
CA TYR A 155 -0.63 5.44 -14.23
C TYR A 155 -1.39 5.37 -12.91
N VAL A 156 -0.70 5.72 -11.83
CA VAL A 156 -1.24 5.70 -10.47
C VAL A 156 -1.66 7.12 -10.10
N LEU A 157 -2.95 7.32 -9.87
CA LEU A 157 -3.45 8.50 -9.17
C LEU A 157 -3.31 8.30 -7.66
N LYS A 158 -2.98 9.39 -6.96
CA LYS A 158 -2.81 9.43 -5.52
C LYS A 158 -3.83 10.40 -4.97
N ASP A 159 -4.74 9.90 -4.15
CA ASP A 159 -5.80 10.69 -3.54
C ASP A 159 -5.67 10.59 -2.02
N ILE A 160 -5.71 11.71 -1.31
CA ILE A 160 -5.96 11.70 0.13
C ILE A 160 -7.48 11.66 0.30
N THR A 161 -8.02 10.82 1.18
CA THR A 161 -9.48 10.64 1.32
C THR A 161 -9.97 10.87 2.76
N GLY A 162 -9.26 11.66 3.55
CA GLY A 162 -9.61 11.88 4.94
C GLY A 162 -8.48 12.46 5.78
N CYS A 163 -8.74 12.56 7.07
CA CYS A 163 -7.82 13.10 8.06
C CYS A 163 -7.06 11.99 8.76
N SER A 164 -5.72 12.11 8.83
CA SER A 164 -4.88 11.14 9.53
C SER A 164 -4.73 11.50 11.01
N PHE A 165 -4.92 10.52 11.91
CA PHE A 165 -4.66 10.67 13.34
C PHE A 165 -4.22 9.33 13.95
N HIS A 166 -3.09 9.32 14.66
CA HIS A 166 -2.44 8.12 15.22
C HIS A 166 -2.45 6.92 14.25
N HIS A 167 -1.96 7.13 13.03
CA HIS A 167 -1.86 6.06 12.01
C HIS A 167 -3.21 5.44 11.62
N LYS A 168 -4.33 6.14 11.86
CA LYS A 168 -5.65 5.75 11.37
C LYS A 168 -6.20 6.85 10.48
N CYS A 169 -6.85 6.44 9.40
CA CYS A 169 -7.56 7.35 8.53
C CYS A 169 -9.00 7.53 9.01
N TYR A 170 -9.43 8.78 9.08
CA TYR A 170 -10.79 9.16 9.42
C TYR A 170 -11.44 9.85 8.22
N GLN A 171 -12.63 9.38 7.84
CA GLN A 171 -13.42 9.95 6.76
C GLN A 171 -14.03 11.29 7.19
N PRO A 172 -14.41 12.16 6.23
CA PRO A 172 -15.13 13.39 6.52
C PRO A 172 -16.34 13.16 7.42
N GLY A 173 -16.50 14.02 8.43
CA GLY A 173 -17.54 13.94 9.45
C GLY A 173 -17.22 12.99 10.62
N GLU A 174 -16.26 12.07 10.48
CA GLU A 174 -15.85 11.23 11.60
C GLU A 174 -15.17 12.07 12.69
N THR A 175 -15.35 11.61 13.93
CA THR A 175 -14.81 12.30 15.11
C THR A 175 -13.88 11.39 15.90
N VAL A 176 -12.84 11.99 16.49
CA VAL A 176 -11.93 11.30 17.40
C VAL A 176 -11.73 12.14 18.65
N THR A 177 -11.75 11.47 19.80
CA THR A 177 -11.41 12.10 21.07
C THR A 177 -9.88 12.25 21.15
N GLU A 178 -9.40 13.49 21.10
CA GLU A 178 -7.99 13.82 21.28
C GLU A 178 -7.63 13.85 22.77
N SER A 179 -8.53 14.41 23.58
CA SER A 179 -8.40 14.44 25.03
C SER A 179 -9.77 14.42 25.68
N LYS A 180 -9.83 14.33 27.02
CA LYS A 180 -11.08 14.23 27.79
C LYS A 180 -12.13 15.31 27.42
N CYS A 181 -11.69 16.48 26.97
CA CYS A 181 -12.52 17.65 26.68
C CYS A 181 -12.39 18.18 25.25
N VAL A 182 -11.64 17.49 24.40
CA VAL A 182 -11.38 17.92 23.02
C VAL A 182 -11.67 16.76 22.09
N ARG A 183 -12.61 16.98 21.18
CA ARG A 183 -12.80 16.12 20.02
C ARG A 183 -12.27 16.82 18.78
N ARG A 184 -11.76 16.03 17.85
CA ARG A 184 -11.46 16.47 16.49
C ARG A 184 -12.52 15.92 15.57
N ILE A 185 -12.94 16.74 14.61
CA ILE A 185 -13.88 16.38 13.56
C ILE A 185 -13.12 16.50 12.25
N CYS A 186 -13.12 15.45 11.44
CA CYS A 186 -12.50 15.52 10.12
C CYS A 186 -13.40 16.32 9.19
N MET A 187 -12.86 17.37 8.59
CA MET A 187 -13.56 18.24 7.65
C MET A 187 -13.04 17.98 6.24
N ASP A 188 -13.97 17.98 5.28
CA ASP A 188 -13.65 18.05 3.85
C ASP A 188 -13.75 19.51 3.42
N LEU A 189 -12.63 20.07 2.99
CA LEU A 189 -12.50 21.45 2.51
C LEU A 189 -12.08 21.42 1.04
N MET A 190 -12.32 22.52 0.31
CA MET A 190 -11.89 22.62 -1.09
C MET A 190 -10.37 22.41 -1.27
N THR A 191 -9.58 22.71 -0.24
CA THR A 191 -8.13 22.56 -0.22
C THR A 191 -7.65 21.18 0.26
N GLY A 192 -8.56 20.30 0.69
CA GLY A 192 -8.26 18.98 1.23
C GLY A 192 -8.89 18.71 2.59
N TYR A 193 -8.29 17.80 3.37
CA TYR A 193 -8.85 17.33 4.64
C TYR A 193 -8.16 17.95 5.84
N GLU A 194 -8.94 18.48 6.79
CA GLU A 194 -8.41 19.14 7.99
C GLU A 194 -9.16 18.72 9.26
N TRP A 195 -8.43 18.69 10.38
CA TRP A 195 -9.02 18.48 11.70
C TRP A 195 -9.57 19.80 12.28
N LYS A 196 -10.89 19.89 12.40
CA LYS A 196 -11.53 20.91 13.24
C LYS A 196 -11.53 20.44 14.70
N ARG A 197 -10.89 21.21 15.58
CA ARG A 197 -10.97 20.95 17.04
C ARG A 197 -12.24 21.56 17.61
N GLU A 198 -12.91 20.79 18.44
CA GLU A 198 -14.07 21.23 19.19
C GLU A 198 -13.89 20.89 20.67
N PHE A 199 -14.01 21.93 21.50
CA PHE A 199 -14.03 21.78 22.95
C PHE A 199 -15.43 21.38 23.39
N THR A 200 -15.52 20.33 24.21
CA THR A 200 -16.79 19.78 24.72
C THR A 200 -17.05 20.13 26.19
N GLY A 201 -16.15 20.90 26.81
CA GLY A 201 -16.24 21.29 28.22
C GLY A 201 -15.02 22.08 28.69
N CYS A 202 -14.95 22.29 29.99
CA CYS A 202 -13.85 23.01 30.64
C CYS A 202 -12.79 22.03 31.13
N ILE A 203 -11.53 22.33 30.86
CA ILE A 203 -10.40 21.61 31.46
C ILE A 203 -10.04 22.33 32.75
N TYR A 204 -10.09 21.62 33.87
CA TYR A 204 -9.63 22.12 35.17
C TYR A 204 -8.95 20.97 35.92
N ASN A 205 -7.72 21.18 36.40
CA ASN A 205 -6.86 20.16 37.02
C ASN A 205 -6.80 18.83 36.24
N ASN A 206 -6.60 18.90 34.91
CA ASN A 206 -6.53 17.73 34.00
C ASN A 206 -7.82 16.85 33.97
N VAL A 207 -8.94 17.40 34.44
CA VAL A 207 -10.27 16.78 34.37
C VAL A 207 -11.14 17.59 33.43
N CYS A 208 -11.95 16.87 32.64
CA CYS A 208 -12.93 17.49 31.76
C CYS A 208 -14.28 17.61 32.47
N TYR A 209 -14.76 18.84 32.58
CA TYR A 209 -16.05 19.16 33.16
C TYR A 209 -17.03 19.57 32.07
N LYS A 210 -18.10 18.77 31.89
CA LYS A 210 -19.21 19.09 30.97
C LYS A 210 -19.98 20.32 31.47
N THR A 211 -20.46 21.13 30.55
CA THR A 211 -21.28 22.31 30.84
C THR A 211 -22.61 21.96 31.50
N GLY A 212 -23.14 22.90 32.31
CA GLY A 212 -24.48 22.78 32.91
C GLY A 212 -24.58 21.90 34.15
N LYS A 213 -23.48 21.25 34.57
CA LYS A 213 -23.41 20.47 35.82
C LYS A 213 -22.58 21.20 36.88
N LYS A 214 -22.98 21.05 38.15
CA LYS A 214 -22.17 21.41 39.32
C LYS A 214 -21.34 20.21 39.74
N TYR A 215 -20.03 20.41 39.94
CA TYR A 215 -19.11 19.36 40.35
C TYR A 215 -18.59 19.67 41.75
N LYS A 216 -18.75 18.74 42.69
CA LYS A 216 -18.19 18.91 44.04
C LYS A 216 -16.65 18.91 43.94
N LEU A 217 -16.04 19.92 44.56
CA LEU A 217 -14.60 20.06 44.69
C LEU A 217 -14.22 19.91 46.18
N LYS A 218 -12.92 19.93 46.46
CA LYS A 218 -12.41 19.93 47.85
C LYS A 218 -12.82 21.21 48.58
N GLN A 219 -12.77 21.17 49.92
CA GLN A 219 -13.00 22.33 50.80
C GLN A 219 -14.37 23.01 50.63
N CYS A 220 -15.44 22.22 50.49
CA CYS A 220 -16.81 22.74 50.37
C CYS A 220 -16.96 23.77 49.26
N ARG A 221 -16.41 23.45 48.08
CA ARG A 221 -16.59 24.21 46.85
C ARG A 221 -17.32 23.36 45.83
N TYR A 222 -18.00 24.01 44.89
CA TYR A 222 -18.37 23.38 43.63
C TYR A 222 -17.74 24.13 42.47
N GLY A 223 -17.39 23.40 41.43
CA GLY A 223 -17.05 23.93 40.12
C GLY A 223 -18.25 23.95 39.20
N ILE A 224 -18.38 25.00 38.39
CA ILE A 224 -19.32 25.06 37.26
C ILE A 224 -18.53 25.36 36.00
N CYS A 225 -18.68 24.48 35.01
CA CYS A 225 -18.25 24.78 33.65
C CYS A 225 -19.35 25.52 32.89
N LYS A 226 -19.01 26.69 32.34
CA LYS A 226 -19.90 27.51 31.51
C LYS A 226 -19.36 27.61 30.08
N LYS A 227 -20.25 27.53 29.10
CA LYS A 227 -19.94 27.87 27.71
C LYS A 227 -19.99 29.40 27.56
N LEU A 228 -18.96 29.99 26.99
CA LEU A 228 -18.87 31.39 26.63
C LEU A 228 -18.91 31.53 25.10
N ARG A 229 -19.07 32.76 24.59
CA ARG A 229 -19.05 33.03 23.13
C ARG A 229 -17.78 32.51 22.46
N ASN A 230 -16.63 32.64 23.13
CA ASN A 230 -15.31 32.28 22.59
C ASN A 230 -14.65 31.09 23.34
N GLY A 231 -15.42 30.21 23.97
CA GLY A 231 -14.85 29.00 24.60
C GLY A 231 -15.58 28.52 25.84
N TYR A 232 -14.82 28.05 26.82
CA TYR A 232 -15.34 27.44 28.04
C TYR A 232 -14.60 28.01 29.26
N TYR A 233 -15.34 28.31 30.31
CA TYR A 233 -14.77 28.85 31.55
C TYR A 233 -15.22 28.04 32.76
N PHE A 234 -14.24 27.58 33.54
CA PHE A 234 -14.47 26.89 34.80
C PHE A 234 -14.45 27.90 35.94
N SER A 235 -15.53 27.96 36.70
CA SER A 235 -15.64 28.83 37.88
C SER A 235 -15.79 27.98 39.14
N GLU A 236 -15.00 28.28 40.15
CA GLU A 236 -15.18 27.74 41.50
C GLU A 236 -16.12 28.64 42.29
N LYS A 237 -17.01 28.04 43.08
CA LYS A 237 -17.87 28.74 44.02
C LYS A 237 -17.90 28.02 45.35
N LEU A 238 -17.99 28.80 46.42
CA LEU A 238 -18.13 28.31 47.78
C LEU A 238 -19.54 27.72 47.97
N MET A 239 -19.60 26.51 48.54
CA MET A 239 -20.84 25.85 48.96
C MET A 239 -21.21 26.16 50.40
N GLY A 240 -20.20 26.25 51.27
CA GLY A 240 -20.42 26.18 52.69
C GLY A 240 -19.13 26.00 53.48
N CYS A 241 -19.29 25.82 54.77
CA CYS A 241 -18.21 25.68 55.73
C CYS A 241 -17.89 24.19 55.92
N PRO A 242 -16.60 23.80 55.91
CA PRO A 242 -16.19 22.44 56.21
C PRO A 242 -16.35 22.14 57.71
N ILE A 243 -17.04 21.06 58.05
CA ILE A 243 -17.26 20.59 59.42
C ILE A 243 -17.10 19.07 59.44
N ASN A 244 -16.04 18.56 60.09
CA ASN A 244 -15.80 17.12 60.26
C ASN A 244 -15.98 16.30 58.97
N GLY A 245 -15.47 16.79 57.84
CA GLY A 245 -15.59 16.14 56.53
C GLY A 245 -16.91 16.35 55.79
N GLN A 246 -17.91 17.01 56.42
CA GLN A 246 -19.16 17.43 55.80
C GLN A 246 -19.15 18.92 55.46
N CYS A 247 -20.08 19.36 54.62
CA CYS A 247 -20.25 20.77 54.27
C CYS A 247 -21.57 21.30 54.82
N LEU A 248 -21.50 22.29 55.71
CA LEU A 248 -22.66 23.07 56.13
C LEU A 248 -22.88 24.21 55.13
N PRO A 249 -24.00 24.22 54.37
CA PRO A 249 -24.21 25.23 53.35
C PRO A 249 -24.19 26.67 53.89
N ILE A 250 -23.81 27.63 53.05
CA ILE A 250 -23.82 29.05 53.42
C ILE A 250 -25.23 29.45 53.87
N GLY A 251 -25.34 30.05 55.05
CA GLY A 251 -26.61 30.50 55.64
C GLY A 251 -27.31 29.44 56.50
N GLU A 252 -26.84 28.20 56.54
CA GLU A 252 -27.39 27.13 57.37
C GLU A 252 -26.84 27.16 58.79
N ARG A 253 -27.65 26.67 59.74
CA ARG A 253 -27.26 26.44 61.14
C ARG A 253 -27.33 24.96 61.48
N LYS A 254 -26.26 24.43 62.07
CA LYS A 254 -26.26 23.10 62.69
C LYS A 254 -26.34 23.26 64.20
N ARG A 255 -27.46 22.84 64.78
CA ARG A 255 -27.68 22.90 66.24
C ARG A 255 -27.13 21.64 66.89
N SER A 256 -26.38 21.81 67.96
CA SER A 256 -25.95 20.75 68.87
C SER A 256 -26.44 21.07 70.29
N LYS A 257 -26.33 20.11 71.21
CA LYS A 257 -26.69 20.32 72.62
C LYS A 257 -25.90 21.47 73.25
N CYS A 258 -24.59 21.54 72.96
CA CYS A 258 -23.67 22.47 73.62
C CYS A 258 -23.23 23.66 72.79
N PHE A 259 -23.52 23.66 71.49
CA PHE A 259 -23.14 24.74 70.61
C PHE A 259 -24.00 24.75 69.35
N ASP A 260 -24.19 25.93 68.78
CA ASP A 260 -24.73 26.10 67.43
C ASP A 260 -23.60 26.51 66.49
N LEU A 261 -23.54 25.89 65.32
CA LEU A 261 -22.63 26.25 64.24
C LEU A 261 -23.43 27.00 63.16
N TYR A 262 -22.95 28.17 62.74
CA TYR A 262 -23.52 28.94 61.64
C TYR A 262 -22.48 29.19 60.56
N CYS A 263 -22.81 28.85 59.32
CA CYS A 263 -21.92 29.14 58.20
C CYS A 263 -22.23 30.50 57.58
N ARG A 264 -21.42 31.52 57.90
CA ARG A 264 -21.59 32.87 57.39
C ARG A 264 -20.73 33.12 56.15
N LYS A 265 -21.27 33.81 55.16
CA LYS A 265 -20.50 34.32 54.02
C LYS A 265 -19.77 35.60 54.41
N ILE A 266 -18.47 35.67 54.14
CA ILE A 266 -17.64 36.87 54.31
C ILE A 266 -17.09 37.33 52.95
N ARG A 267 -16.50 38.54 52.89
CA ARG A 267 -16.08 39.19 51.64
C ARG A 267 -15.21 38.28 50.74
N ASN A 268 -14.28 37.54 51.35
CA ASN A 268 -13.33 36.65 50.65
C ASN A 268 -13.48 35.17 51.04
N GLY A 269 -14.65 34.71 51.49
CA GLY A 269 -14.78 33.33 51.95
C GLY A 269 -16.05 33.00 52.71
N VAL A 270 -15.92 32.00 53.58
CA VAL A 270 -16.92 31.60 54.55
C VAL A 270 -16.28 31.50 55.93
N LEU A 271 -17.03 31.83 56.97
CA LEU A 271 -16.63 31.74 58.36
C LEU A 271 -17.62 30.83 59.09
N LEU A 272 -17.09 29.85 59.84
CA LEU A 272 -17.89 29.02 60.73
C LEU A 272 -17.97 29.70 62.10
N GLU A 273 -19.09 30.35 62.39
CA GLU A 273 -19.36 30.95 63.70
C GLU A 273 -19.86 29.85 64.65
N THR A 274 -19.30 29.82 65.86
CA THR A 274 -19.69 28.87 66.91
C THR A 274 -20.26 29.66 68.09
N THR A 275 -21.49 29.33 68.49
CA THR A 275 -22.13 29.92 69.67
C THR A 275 -22.31 28.83 70.71
N TYR A 276 -21.61 28.93 71.83
CA TYR A 276 -21.73 27.98 72.93
C TYR A 276 -23.00 28.22 73.74
N LYS A 277 -23.64 27.13 74.16
CA LYS A 277 -24.79 27.12 75.06
C LYS A 277 -24.36 26.48 76.38
N SER A 278 -24.98 26.89 77.48
CA SER A 278 -24.80 26.24 78.78
C SER A 278 -25.23 24.78 78.66
N CYS A 279 -24.25 23.87 78.70
CA CYS A 279 -24.48 22.44 78.67
C CYS A 279 -24.43 21.90 80.10
N SER A 280 -25.54 21.34 80.56
CA SER A 280 -25.64 20.54 81.78
C SER A 280 -25.53 19.06 81.43
#